data_AF-A0A4V1L4Y1-F1
#
_entry.id   AF-A0A4V1L4Y1-F1
#
_cell.length_a   1.000
_cell.length_b   1.000
_cell.length_c   1.000
_cell.angle_alpha   90.00
_cell.angle_beta   90.00
_cell.angle_gamma   90.00
#
_symmetry.space_group_name_H-M   'P 1'
#
loop_
_entity.id
_entity.type
_entity.pdbx_description
1 polymer ?
#
loop_
_entity_poly.entity_id
_entity_poly.type
_entity_poly.pdbx_seq_one_letter_code
_entity_poly.pdbx_strand_id
1 'polypeptide(L)' 'MMSEFLDTTSAALEVGYESPTQFIREYARLFGQPPRRHIQSLLAK' A
#
# COMPACT_ATOMS: atom_id res chain seq x y z
N MET A 1 -12.25 4.98 -2.42
CA MET A 1 -11.98 3.93 -1.42
C MET A 1 -11.95 2.51 -1.99
N MET A 2 -12.94 1.97 -2.71
CA MET A 2 -12.89 0.56 -3.19
C MET A 2 -11.82 0.26 -4.26
N SER A 3 -11.56 1.17 -5.19
CA SER A 3 -10.48 1.01 -6.18
C SER A 3 -9.08 1.00 -5.53
N GLU A 4 -8.91 1.81 -4.48
CA GLU A 4 -7.64 1.88 -3.71
C GLU A 4 -7.34 0.56 -2.98
N PHE A 5 -8.38 -0.11 -2.49
CA PHE A 5 -8.23 -1.45 -1.91
C PHE A 5 -7.82 -2.47 -2.97
N LEU A 6 -8.29 -2.39 -4.21
CA LEU A 6 -7.90 -3.33 -5.28
C LEU A 6 -6.40 -3.25 -5.61
N ASP A 7 -5.86 -2.04 -5.79
CA ASP A 7 -4.43 -1.85 -6.10
C ASP A 7 -3.55 -2.28 -4.92
N THR A 8 -3.95 -1.90 -3.71
CA THR A 8 -3.19 -2.23 -2.49
C THR A 8 -3.30 -3.72 -2.15
N THR A 9 -4.45 -4.36 -2.44
CA THR A 9 -4.63 -5.80 -2.25
C THR A 9 -3.70 -6.59 -3.14
N SER A 10 -3.61 -6.22 -4.42
CA SER A 10 -2.73 -6.89 -5.38
C SER A 10 -1.27 -6.77 -4.95
N ALA A 11 -0.83 -5.55 -4.61
CA ALA A 11 0.52 -5.32 -4.09
C ALA A 11 0.79 -6.08 -2.78
N ALA A 12 -0.18 -6.11 -1.86
CA ALA A 12 -0.07 -6.84 -0.60
C ALA A 12 0.07 -8.36 -0.82
N LEU A 13 -0.68 -8.92 -1.77
CA LEU A 13 -0.60 -10.34 -2.11
C LEU A 13 0.74 -10.70 -2.77
N GLU A 14 1.25 -9.85 -3.67
CA GLU A 14 2.55 -10.06 -4.33
C GLU A 14 3.72 -10.09 -3.34
N VAL A 15 3.68 -9.26 -2.30
CA VAL A 15 4.71 -9.25 -1.25
C VAL A 15 4.45 -10.28 -0.14
N GLY A 16 3.41 -11.12 -0.28
CA GLY A 16 3.14 -12.25 0.62
C GLY A 16 2.30 -11.92 1.85
N TYR A 17 1.60 -10.79 1.88
CA TYR A 17 0.68 -10.45 2.95
C TYR A 17 -0.69 -11.09 2.71
N GLU A 18 -1.23 -11.73 3.74
CA GLU A 18 -2.57 -12.34 3.72
C GLU A 18 -3.70 -11.32 3.81
N SER A 19 -3.39 -10.09 4.24
CA SER A 19 -4.37 -9.02 4.42
C SER A 19 -3.87 -7.67 3.91
N PRO A 20 -4.62 -7.00 3.01
CA PRO A 20 -4.29 -5.65 2.55
C PRO A 20 -4.24 -4.64 3.71
N THR A 21 -5.08 -4.83 4.72
CA THR A 21 -5.12 -3.97 5.91
C THR A 21 -3.86 -4.12 6.77
N GLN A 22 -3.29 -5.32 6.84
CA GLN A 22 -2.01 -5.54 7.53
C GLN A 22 -0.89 -4.80 6.80
N PHE A 23 -0.82 -4.95 5.48
CA PHE A 23 0.15 -4.28 4.63
C PHE A 23 0.10 -2.75 4.81
N ILE A 24 -1.10 -2.14 4.75
CA ILE A 24 -1.26 -0.68 4.91
C ILE A 24 -0.75 -0.19 6.27
N ARG A 25 -1.08 -0.91 7.35
CA ARG A 25 -0.66 -0.53 8.72
C ARG A 25 0.85 -0.63 8.89
N GLU A 26 1.45 -1.72 8.42
CA GLU A 26 2.90 -1.91 8.47
C GLU A 26 3.62 -0.87 7.61
N TYR A 27 3.12 -0.62 6.39
CA TYR A 27 3.67 0.38 5.49
C TYR A 27 3.64 1.78 6.10
N ALA A 28 2.51 2.18 6.69
CA ALA A 28 2.42 3.46 7.37
C ALA A 28 3.36 3.56 8.59
N ARG A 29 3.60 2.45 9.30
CA ARG A 29 4.56 2.39 10.41
C ARG A 29 6.01 2.53 9.93
N LEU A 30 6.36 1.87 8.83
CA LEU A 30 7.72 1.85 8.29
C LEU A 30 8.08 3.14 7.54
N PHE A 31 7.14 3.70 6.79
CA PHE A 31 7.40 4.83 5.89
C PHE A 31 6.77 6.15 6.38
N GLY A 32 6.01 6.13 7.48
CA GLY A 32 5.35 7.31 8.05
C GLY A 32 4.18 7.85 7.22
N GLN A 33 3.87 7.22 6.09
CA GLN A 33 2.83 7.65 5.16
C GLN A 33 2.16 6.45 4.48
N PRO A 34 0.87 6.55 4.13
CA PRO A 34 0.17 5.46 3.45
C PRO A 34 0.75 5.19 2.05
N PRO A 35 0.66 3.93 1.56
CA PRO A 35 1.27 3.49 0.29
C PRO A 35 0.98 4.40 -0.90
N ARG A 36 -0.26 4.88 -1.02
CA ARG A 36 -0.70 5.74 -2.13
C ARG A 36 0.11 7.04 -2.26
N ARG A 37 0.38 7.71 -1.13
CA ARG A 37 1.13 8.98 -1.12
C ARG A 37 2.58 8.74 -1.52
N HIS A 38 3.14 7.62 -1.08
CA HIS A 38 4.50 7.24 -1.42
C HIS A 38 4.60 6.83 -2.90
N ILE A 39 3.68 6.00 -3.41
CA ILE A 39 3.64 5.58 -4.83
C ILE A 39 3.44 6.78 -5.75
N GLN A 40 2.55 7.72 -5.42
CA GLN A 40 2.41 8.96 -6.21
C GLN A 40 3.69 9.78 -6.19
N SER A 41 4.37 9.87 -5.06
CA SER A 41 5.67 10.55 -5.00
C SER A 41 6.76 9.83 -5.79
N LEU A 42 6.70 8.50 -5.91
CA LEU A 42 7.63 7.69 -6.71
C LEU A 42 7.33 7.78 -8.22
N LEU A 43 6.05 7.81 -8.60
CA LEU A 43 5.59 7.89 -10.00
C LEU A 43 5.62 9.31 -10.57
N ALA A 44 5.60 10.34 -9.73
CA ALA A 44 5.70 11.74 -10.15
C ALA A 44 7.14 12.17 -10.50
N LYS A 45 8.05 11.21 -10.69
CA LYS A 45 9.46 11.41 -10.98
C LYS A 45 9.81 10.79 -12.33
#